data_AF-A0A261DBM2-F1
#
_entry.id   AF-A0A261DBM2-F1
#
_cell.length_a   1.000
_cell.length_b   1.000
_cell.length_c   1.000
_cell.angle_alpha   90.00
_cell.angle_beta   90.00
_cell.angle_gamma   90.00
#
_symmetry.space_group_name_H-M   'P 1'
#
loop_
_entity.id
_entity.type
_entity.pdbx_description
1 polymer ?
#
loop_
_entity_poly.entity_id
_entity_poly.type
_entity_poly.pdbx_seq_one_letter_code
_entity_poly.pdbx_strand_id
1 'polypeptide(L)' 'MIPKIGKGDKAMIIEYKIAKSLEDLADIAKSGLQQIINKKYDSKIKEHSHVKQILKISMAFCGKNMELEYEVTKL' A
#
# COMPACT_ATOMS: atom_id res chain seq x y z
N MET A 1 -8.27 2.20 2.37
CA MET A 1 -9.14 2.07 3.56
C MET A 1 -8.92 3.26 4.47
N ILE A 2 -9.97 3.99 4.80
CA ILE A 2 -9.92 5.17 5.67
C ILE A 2 -10.86 4.91 6.85
N PRO A 3 -10.41 5.04 8.11
CA PRO A 3 -11.27 4.81 9.26
C PRO A 3 -12.31 5.91 9.41
N LYS A 4 -13.47 5.59 10.00
CA LYS A 4 -14.44 6.60 10.43
C LYS A 4 -13.88 7.41 11.61
N ILE A 5 -14.34 8.65 11.79
CA ILE A 5 -14.00 9.49 12.94
C ILE A 5 -14.33 8.73 14.24
N GLY A 6 -13.40 8.76 15.19
CA GLY A 6 -13.53 8.07 16.48
C GLY A 6 -13.33 6.55 16.42
N LYS A 7 -12.97 5.98 15.26
CA LYS A 7 -12.73 4.54 15.07
C LYS A 7 -11.29 4.20 14.67
N GLY A 8 -10.39 5.17 14.79
CA GLY A 8 -8.96 5.01 14.51
C GLY A 8 -8.37 6.21 13.78
N ASP A 9 -7.04 6.27 13.72
CA ASP A 9 -6.26 7.34 13.11
C ASP A 9 -5.28 6.83 12.03
N LYS A 10 -5.38 5.55 11.63
CA LYS A 10 -4.52 4.92 10.64
C LYS A 10 -5.33 4.53 9.41
N ALA A 11 -4.88 5.00 8.25
CA ALA A 11 -5.40 4.60 6.95
C ALA A 11 -4.46 3.59 6.28
N MET A 12 -4.99 2.84 5.31
CA MET A 12 -4.21 1.88 4.53
C MET A 12 -4.44 2.07 3.03
N ILE A 13 -3.40 1.96 2.23
CA ILE A 13 -3.48 1.79 0.77
C ILE A 13 -2.90 0.43 0.44
N ILE A 14 -3.64 -0.41 -0.27
CA ILE A 14 -3.23 -1.77 -0.61
C ILE A 14 -3.31 -1.91 -2.12
N GLU A 15 -2.25 -2.41 -2.72
CA GLU A 15 -2.20 -2.82 -4.13
C GLU A 15 -1.67 -4.25 -4.23
N TYR A 16 -2.32 -5.08 -5.06
CA TYR A 16 -1.84 -6.43 -5.34
C TYR A 16 -1.46 -6.58 -6.81
N LYS A 17 -0.46 -7.43 -7.07
CA LYS A 17 0.01 -7.76 -8.41
C LYS A 17 0.27 -9.26 -8.53
N ILE A 18 0.28 -9.75 -9.77
CA ILE A 18 0.64 -11.12 -10.10
C ILE A 18 1.97 -11.08 -10.84
N ALA A 19 2.98 -11.77 -10.32
CA ALA A 19 4.26 -11.97 -10.98
C ALA A 19 4.19 -13.20 -11.90
N LYS A 20 4.96 -13.19 -12.98
CA LYS A 20 5.01 -14.29 -13.95
C LYS A 20 5.91 -15.43 -13.49
N SER A 21 6.90 -15.13 -12.66
CA SER A 21 7.83 -16.08 -12.09
C SER A 21 8.22 -15.69 -10.66
N LEU A 22 8.96 -16.57 -9.98
CA LEU A 22 9.43 -16.31 -8.62
C LEU A 22 10.55 -15.27 -8.58
N GLU A 23 11.38 -15.22 -9.62
CA GLU A 23 12.47 -14.26 -9.77
C GLU A 23 11.94 -12.82 -9.86
N ASP A 24 10.80 -12.62 -10.53
CA ASP A 24 10.16 -11.31 -10.67
C ASP A 24 9.41 -10.85 -9.40
N LEU A 25 9.17 -11.74 -8.44
CA LEU A 25 8.19 -11.53 -7.37
C LEU A 25 8.50 -10.30 -6.51
N ALA A 26 9.75 -10.16 -6.09
CA ALA A 26 10.21 -9.03 -5.29
C ALA A 26 10.15 -7.70 -6.07
N ASP A 27 10.56 -7.70 -7.34
CA ASP A 27 10.55 -6.50 -8.18
C ASP A 27 9.13 -6.04 -8.49
N ILE A 28 8.20 -6.98 -8.67
CA ILE A 28 6.78 -6.67 -8.85
C ILE A 28 6.17 -6.07 -7.58
N ALA A 29 6.55 -6.54 -6.39
CA ALA A 29 6.12 -5.94 -5.13
C ALA A 29 6.64 -4.49 -4.99
N LYS A 30 7.93 -4.27 -5.28
CA LYS A 30 8.53 -2.92 -5.26
C LYS A 30 7.86 -1.99 -6.27
N SER A 31 7.62 -2.47 -7.48
CA SER A 31 6.92 -1.74 -8.54
C SER A 31 5.51 -1.33 -8.10
N GLY A 32 4.77 -2.22 -7.43
CA GLY A 32 3.46 -1.89 -6.90
C GLY A 32 3.51 -0.83 -5.79
N LEU A 33 4.51 -0.86 -4.90
CA LEU A 33 4.68 0.20 -3.90
C LEU A 33 4.97 1.55 -4.56
N GLN A 34 5.86 1.58 -5.56
CA GLN A 34 6.13 2.79 -6.34
C GLN A 34 4.90 3.30 -7.09
N GLN A 35 4.05 2.40 -7.58
CA GLN A 35 2.79 2.78 -8.21
C GLN A 35 1.84 3.48 -7.22
N ILE A 36 1.73 3.00 -5.98
CA ILE A 36 0.96 3.67 -4.92
C ILE A 36 1.46 5.10 -4.70
N ILE A 37 2.77 5.28 -4.61
CA ILE A 37 3.42 6.57 -4.36
C ILE A 37 3.18 7.53 -5.54
N ASN A 38 3.43 7.07 -6.76
CA ASN A 38 3.34 7.89 -7.97
C ASN A 38 1.91 8.34 -8.28
N LYS A 39 0.92 7.51 -8.00
CA LYS A 39 -0.49 7.86 -8.19
C LYS A 39 -1.06 8.78 -7.12
N LYS A 40 -0.29 9.11 -6.08
CA LYS A 40 -0.65 10.06 -5.01
C LYS A 40 -2.02 9.77 -4.38
N TYR A 41 -2.33 8.49 -4.19
CA TYR A 41 -3.58 8.04 -3.54
C TYR A 41 -3.73 8.58 -2.11
N ASP A 42 -2.62 8.97 -1.48
CA ASP A 42 -2.58 9.61 -0.17
C ASP A 42 -3.25 10.99 -0.14
N SER A 43 -3.38 11.68 -1.28
CA SER A 43 -3.95 13.04 -1.35
C SER A 43 -5.36 13.11 -0.74
N LYS A 44 -6.25 12.17 -1.14
CA LYS A 44 -7.61 12.08 -0.58
C LYS A 44 -7.64 11.67 0.88
N ILE A 45 -6.62 10.93 1.34
CA ILE A 45 -6.53 10.49 2.73
C ILE A 45 -6.12 11.66 3.63
N LYS A 46 -5.26 12.56 3.15
CA LYS A 46 -4.82 13.77 3.87
C LYS A 46 -5.95 14.76 4.13
N GLU A 47 -7.06 14.69 3.39
CA GLU A 47 -8.26 15.49 3.64
C GLU A 47 -8.99 15.07 4.92
N HIS A 48 -8.70 13.87 5.46
CA HIS A 48 -9.27 13.38 6.70
C HIS A 48 -8.37 13.73 7.89
N SER A 49 -8.64 14.86 8.54
CA SER A 49 -7.81 15.41 9.64
C SER A 49 -7.64 14.48 10.86
N HIS A 50 -8.52 13.50 11.06
CA HIS A 50 -8.40 12.51 12.13
C HIS A 50 -7.37 11.40 11.82
N VAL A 51 -6.94 11.28 10.56
CA VAL A 51 -5.92 10.32 10.15
C VAL A 51 -4.53 10.91 10.36
N LYS A 52 -3.68 10.19 11.09
CA LYS A 52 -2.30 10.58 11.46
C LYS A 52 -1.23 9.72 10.79
N GLN A 53 -1.64 8.61 10.18
CA GLN A 53 -0.71 7.66 9.58
C GLN A 53 -1.35 6.95 8.38
N ILE A 54 -0.56 6.73 7.34
CA ILE A 54 -0.93 5.92 6.18
C ILE A 54 0.05 4.76 6.07
N LEU A 55 -0.47 3.54 6.05
CA LEU A 55 0.29 2.33 5.71
C LEU A 55 0.03 1.97 4.24
N LYS A 56 1.06 2.05 3.42
CA LYS A 56 1.04 1.66 2.00
C LYS A 56 1.60 0.25 1.90
N ILE A 57 0.88 -0.66 1.26
CA ILE A 57 1.28 -2.07 1.11
C ILE A 57 1.15 -2.44 -0.35
N SER A 58 2.20 -3.03 -0.91
CA SER A 58 2.11 -3.77 -2.16
C SER A 58 2.39 -5.24 -1.93
N MET A 59 1.52 -6.10 -2.46
CA MET A 59 1.66 -7.55 -2.41
C MET A 59 1.82 -8.09 -3.83
N ALA A 60 2.87 -8.84 -4.10
CA ALA A 60 3.03 -9.55 -5.36
C ALA A 60 2.85 -11.05 -5.13
N PHE A 61 2.10 -11.73 -6.00
CA PHE A 61 1.83 -13.16 -5.89
C PHE A 61 2.40 -13.93 -7.09
N CYS A 62 3.01 -15.08 -6.85
CA CYS A 62 3.37 -16.07 -7.87
C CYS A 62 2.89 -17.46 -7.39
N GLY A 63 1.67 -17.83 -7.80
CA GLY A 63 0.99 -19.03 -7.29
C GLY A 63 0.73 -18.93 -5.79
N LYS A 64 1.36 -19.80 -5.00
CA LYS A 64 1.26 -19.83 -3.53
C LYS A 64 2.30 -18.95 -2.84
N ASN A 65 3.27 -18.41 -3.58
CA ASN A 65 4.33 -17.56 -3.03
C ASN A 65 3.90 -16.09 -3.11
N MET A 66 4.34 -15.29 -2.14
CA MET A 66 4.02 -13.88 -2.05
C MET A 66 5.19 -13.08 -1.50
N GLU A 67 5.45 -11.91 -2.09
CA GLU A 67 6.34 -10.89 -1.54
C GLU A 67 5.56 -9.62 -1.20
N LEU A 68 6.01 -8.93 -0.16
CA LEU A 68 5.36 -7.75 0.37
C LEU A 68 6.37 -6.62 0.52
N GLU A 69 5.99 -5.46 -0.01
CA GLU A 69 6.69 -4.20 0.18
C GLU A 69 5.76 -3.21 0.87
N TYR A 70 6.28 -2.43 1.81
CA TYR A 70 5.45 -1.48 2.55
C TYR A 70 6.19 -0.19 2.90
N GLU A 71 5.40 0.87 3.08
CA GLU A 71 5.86 2.16 3.57
C GLU A 71 4.85 2.71 4.57
N VAL A 72 5.36 3.33 5.63
CA VAL A 72 4.56 4.02 6.63
C VAL A 72 4.81 5.52 6.52
N THR A 73 3.78 6.28 6.17
CA THR A 73 3.82 7.75 6.13
C THR A 73 3.10 8.30 7.36
N LYS A 74 3.77 9.15 8.15
CA LYS A 74 3.11 9.96 9.18
C LYS A 74 2.57 11.25 8.53
N LEU A 75 1.35 11.64 8.90
CA LEU A 75 0.67 12.84 8.41
C LEU A 75 0.76 13.99 9.41
#